data_AF-A0A7V9BQ00-F1
#
_entry.id   AF-A0A7V9BQ00-F1
#
_cell.length_a   1.000
_cell.length_b   1.000
_cell.length_c   1.000
_cell.angle_alpha   90.00
_cell.angle_beta   90.00
_cell.angle_gamma   90.00
#
_symmetry.space_group_name_H-M   'P 1'
#
loop_
_entity.id
_entity.type
_entity.pdbx_description
1 polymer ?
#
loop_
_entity_poly.entity_id
_entity_poly.type
_entity_poly.pdbx_seq_one_letter_code
_entity_poly.pdbx_strand_id
1 'polypeptide(L)'
;NLPGIAFVGIGGTLIAFLLFVWGVQRVRAERASIAATLEPVLAGLVAWLWLRESLSPSQIIGGALVLGAVIALYAHPPPQHPAE
;
A
#
# COMPACT_ATOMS: atom_id res chain seq x y z
N ASN A 1 9.83 -19.57 -14.84
CA ASN A 1 10.87 -20.17 -13.96
C ASN A 1 10.20 -20.45 -12.63
N LEU A 2 10.26 -21.68 -12.10
CA LEU A 2 9.61 -22.04 -10.83
C LEU A 2 9.96 -21.12 -9.64
N PRO A 3 11.23 -20.67 -9.47
CA PRO A 3 11.59 -19.78 -8.36
C PRO A 3 10.90 -18.41 -8.40
N GLY A 4 10.75 -17.82 -9.59
CA GLY A 4 10.09 -16.52 -9.73
C GLY A 4 8.58 -16.61 -9.43
N ILE A 5 7.94 -17.70 -9.87
CA ILE A 5 6.52 -17.96 -9.57
C ILE A 5 6.33 -18.15 -8.06
N ALA A 6 7.20 -18.94 -7.42
CA ALA A 6 7.17 -19.13 -5.97
C ALA A 6 7.41 -17.82 -5.21
N PHE A 7 8.34 -16.98 -5.66
CA PHE A 7 8.62 -15.68 -5.05
C PHE A 7 7.40 -14.75 -5.10
N VAL A 8 6.76 -14.62 -6.26
CA VAL A 8 5.56 -13.78 -6.40
C VAL A 8 4.39 -14.36 -5.62
N GLY A 9 4.10 -15.66 -5.74
CA GLY A 9 2.96 -16.29 -5.10
C GLY A 9 3.09 -16.38 -3.56
N ILE A 10 4.27 -16.71 -3.05
CA ILE A 10 4.48 -16.84 -1.60
C ILE A 10 4.81 -15.48 -1.00
N GLY A 11 5.79 -14.76 -1.54
CA GLY A 11 6.23 -13.47 -1.00
C GLY A 11 5.24 -12.36 -1.27
N GLY A 12 4.97 -12.11 -2.56
CA GLY A 12 4.12 -11.01 -3.00
C GLY A 12 2.63 -11.19 -2.74
N THR A 13 2.14 -12.43 -2.60
CA THR A 13 0.72 -12.71 -2.38
C THR A 13 0.44 -13.28 -0.99
N LEU A 14 0.90 -14.49 -0.68
CA LEU A 14 0.53 -15.17 0.58
C LEU A 14 1.02 -14.41 1.81
N ILE A 15 2.31 -14.11 1.88
CA ILE A 15 2.91 -13.40 3.03
C ILE A 15 2.35 -11.99 3.13
N ALA A 16 2.26 -11.25 2.02
CA ALA A 16 1.68 -9.91 2.00
C ALA A 16 0.23 -9.90 2.53
N PHE A 17 -0.61 -10.85 2.09
CA PHE A 17 -1.99 -10.96 2.54
C PHE A 17 -2.08 -11.32 4.03
N LEU A 18 -1.25 -12.26 4.50
CA LEU A 18 -1.21 -12.61 5.93
C LEU A 18 -0.79 -11.43 6.80
N LEU A 19 0.22 -10.66 6.37
CA LEU A 19 0.65 -9.44 7.05
C LEU A 19 -0.46 -8.37 7.06
N PHE A 20 -1.20 -8.24 5.96
CA PHE A 20 -2.34 -7.33 5.88
C PHE A 20 -3.43 -7.71 6.89
N VAL A 21 -3.88 -8.97 6.89
CA VAL A 21 -4.90 -9.45 7.84
C VAL A 21 -4.41 -9.32 9.28
N TRP A 22 -3.16 -9.69 9.55
CA TRP A 22 -2.53 -9.55 10.86
C TRP A 22 -2.45 -8.09 11.33
N GLY A 23 -2.20 -7.16 10.40
CA GLY A 23 -2.21 -5.72 10.64
C GLY A 23 -3.60 -5.18 10.96
N VAL A 24 -4.61 -5.55 10.17
CA VAL A 24 -6.03 -5.17 10.39
C VAL A 24 -6.54 -5.65 11.75
N GLN A 25 -6.00 -6.73 12.31
CA GLN A 25 -6.34 -7.18 13.67
C GLN A 25 -5.75 -6.29 14.78
N ARG A 26 -4.75 -5.44 14.48
CA ARG A 26 -4.00 -4.62 15.44
C ARG A 26 -4.24 -3.13 15.29
N VAL A 27 -4.61 -2.69 14.09
CA VAL A 27 -5.01 -1.30 13.81
C VAL A 27 -6.46 -1.28 13.36
N ARG A 28 -7.13 -0.15 13.53
CA ARG A 28 -8.48 -0.01 13.00
C ARG A 28 -8.49 -0.20 11.48
N ALA A 29 -9.56 -0.80 10.95
CA ALA A 29 -9.68 -1.14 9.54
C ALA A 29 -9.45 0.08 8.63
N GLU A 30 -9.88 1.27 9.02
CA GLU A 30 -9.69 2.49 8.24
C GLU A 30 -8.20 2.82 8.08
N ARG A 31 -7.41 2.69 9.15
CA ARG A 31 -5.95 2.94 9.09
C ARG A 31 -5.25 1.90 8.23
N ALA A 32 -5.67 0.64 8.30
CA ALA A 32 -5.14 -0.41 7.45
C ALA A 32 -5.46 -0.16 5.96
N SER A 33 -6.69 0.27 5.64
CA SER A 33 -7.07 0.65 4.27
C SER A 33 -6.27 1.84 3.75
N ILE A 34 -6.03 2.87 4.57
CA ILE A 34 -5.19 4.00 4.17
C ILE A 34 -3.73 3.56 3.98
N ALA A 35 -3.22 2.61 4.79
CA ALA A 35 -1.89 2.05 4.57
C ALA A 35 -1.81 1.26 3.25
N ALA A 36 -2.86 0.52 2.89
CA ALA A 36 -2.91 -0.23 1.63
C ALA A 36 -2.90 0.69 0.41
N THR A 37 -3.46 1.90 0.47
CA THR A 37 -3.39 2.84 -0.66
C THR A 37 -1.99 3.38 -0.92
N LEU A 38 -1.04 3.25 0.02
CA LEU A 38 0.37 3.59 -0.21
C LEU A 38 1.11 2.56 -1.07
N GLU A 39 0.57 1.35 -1.22
CA GLU A 39 1.17 0.26 -2.00
C GLU A 39 1.67 0.69 -3.39
N PRO A 40 0.88 1.34 -4.27
CA PRO A 40 1.35 1.78 -5.59
C PRO A 40 2.53 2.76 -5.53
N VAL A 41 2.59 3.63 -4.52
CA VAL A 41 3.69 4.58 -4.34
C VAL A 41 4.96 3.83 -3.93
N LEU A 42 4.84 2.92 -2.98
CA LEU A 42 5.96 2.09 -2.52
C LEU A 42 6.44 1.16 -3.63
N ALA A 43 5.54 0.54 -4.39
CA ALA A 43 5.87 -0.30 -5.52
C ALA A 43 6.65 0.48 -6.59
N GLY A 44 6.17 1.68 -6.96
CA GLY A 44 6.88 2.57 -7.89
C GLY A 44 8.26 2.99 -7.37
N LEU A 45 8.35 3.34 -6.07
CA LEU A 45 9.62 3.70 -5.44
C LEU A 45 10.63 2.53 -5.44
N VAL A 46 10.17 1.33 -5.11
CA VAL A 46 11.01 0.12 -5.12
C VAL A 46 11.44 -0.24 -6.54
N ALA A 47 10.56 -0.13 -7.53
CA ALA A 47 10.91 -0.33 -8.94
C ALA A 47 11.99 0.68 -9.39
N TRP A 48 11.85 1.95 -9.01
CA TRP A 48 12.83 2.97 -9.34
C TRP A 48 14.19 2.74 -8.65
N LEU A 49 14.21 2.39 -7.37
CA LEU A 49 15.45 2.21 -6.60
C LEU A 49 16.16 0.88 -6.90
N TRP A 50 15.39 -0.21 -6.96
CA TRP A 50 15.93 -1.57 -7.06
C TRP A 50 16.07 -2.01 -8.52
N LEU A 51 14.99 -1.89 -9.30
CA LEU A 51 14.98 -2.33 -10.70
C LEU A 51 15.59 -1.27 -11.63
N ARG A 52 15.86 -0.05 -11.11
CA ARG A 52 16.37 1.10 -11.87
C ARG A 52 15.46 1.49 -13.04
N GLU A 53 14.16 1.24 -12.91
CA GLU A 53 13.16 1.65 -13.89
C GLU A 53 12.89 3.15 -13.76
N SER A 54 12.82 3.88 -14.87
CA SER A 54 12.43 5.29 -14.85
C SER A 54 10.93 5.42 -14.59
N LEU A 55 10.57 6.32 -13.67
CA LEU A 55 9.17 6.68 -13.46
C LEU A 55 8.71 7.63 -14.55
N SER A 56 7.62 7.27 -15.23
CA SER A 56 6.99 8.16 -16.20
C SER A 56 6.37 9.37 -15.51
N PRO A 57 6.15 10.49 -16.22
CA PRO A 57 5.46 11.65 -15.66
C PRO A 57 4.06 11.30 -15.11
N SER A 58 3.33 10.38 -15.75
CA SER A 58 2.01 9.95 -15.28
C SER A 58 2.09 9.14 -13.98
N GLN A 59 3.12 8.29 -13.81
CA GLN A 59 3.37 7.57 -12.56
C GLN A 59 3.71 8.53 -11.41
N ILE A 60 4.50 9.58 -11.68
CA ILE A 60 4.83 10.61 -10.70
C ILE A 60 3.56 11.37 -10.27
N ILE A 61 2.73 11.79 -11.23
CA ILE A 61 1.46 12.47 -10.94
C ILE A 61 0.53 11.55 -10.13
N GLY A 62 0.37 10.30 -10.56
CA GLY A 62 -0.43 9.31 -9.83
C GLY A 62 0.07 9.09 -8.40
N GLY A 63 1.38 8.97 -8.21
CA GLY A 63 1.99 8.83 -6.89
C GLY A 63 1.76 10.06 -6.01
N ALA A 64 1.89 11.27 -6.56
CA ALA A 64 1.60 12.51 -5.85
C ALA A 64 0.11 12.60 -5.44
N LEU A 65 -0.82 12.18 -6.30
CA LEU A 65 -2.24 12.13 -5.99
C LEU A 65 -2.55 11.15 -4.85
N VAL A 66 -1.94 9.96 -4.86
CA VAL A 66 -2.08 8.99 -3.77
C VAL A 66 -1.57 9.55 -2.45
N LEU A 67 -0.37 10.16 -2.44
CA LEU A 67 0.18 10.80 -1.25
C LEU A 67 -0.73 11.92 -0.73
N GLY A 68 -1.25 12.76 -1.62
CA GLY A 68 -2.21 13.81 -1.27
C GLY A 68 -3.48 13.24 -0.63
N ALA A 69 -4.05 12.17 -1.20
CA ALA A 69 -5.23 11.50 -0.66
C ALA A 69 -4.96 10.91 0.73
N VAL A 70 -3.82 10.25 0.92
CA VAL A 70 -3.41 9.69 2.23
C VAL A 70 -3.28 10.79 3.28
N ILE A 71 -2.63 11.91 2.94
CA ILE A 71 -2.49 13.06 3.85
C ILE A 71 -3.86 13.62 4.22
N ALA A 72 -4.75 13.81 3.25
CA ALA A 72 -6.10 14.32 3.49
C ALA A 72 -6.93 13.38 4.39
N LEU A 73 -6.86 12.07 4.15
CA LEU A 73 -7.53 11.05 4.95
C LEU A 73 -7.00 10.98 6.39
N TYR A 74 -5.69 11.15 6.59
CA TYR A 74 -5.11 11.21 7.93
C TYR A 74 -5.42 12.51 8.67
N ALA A 75 -5.53 13.64 7.96
CA ALA A 75 -5.84 14.94 8.53
C ALA A 75 -7.30 15.06 9.01
N HIS A 76 -8.23 14.31 8.40
CA HIS A 76 -9.64 14.29 8.76
C HIS A 76 -10.12 12.88 9.13
N PRO A 77 -9.88 12.43 10.37
CA PRO A 77 -10.44 11.17 10.86
C PRO A 77 -11.97 11.22 10.80
N PRO A 78 -12.64 10.18 10.25
CA PRO A 78 -14.10 10.13 10.24
C PRO A 78 -14.64 10.18 11.69
N PRO A 79 -15.83 10.79 11.90
CA PRO A 79 -16.49 10.81 13.20
C PRO A 79 -16.58 9.39 13.77
N GLN A 80 -16.19 9.22 15.03
CA GLN A 80 -16.31 7.94 15.71
C GLN A 80 -17.80 7.65 15.90
N HIS A 81 -18.35 6.68 15.16
CA HIS A 81 -19.65 6.13 15.53
C HIS A 81 -19.51 5.51 16.92
N PRO A 82 -20.28 5.95 17.93
CA PRO A 82 -20.30 5.31 19.23
C PRO A 82 -20.61 3.83 19.04
N ALA A 83 -19.86 2.97 19.73
CA ALA A 83 -20.14 1.55 19.79
C ALA A 83 -21.59 1.36 20.28
N GLU A 84 -22.44 0.81 19.43
CA GLU A 84 -23.63 0.09 19.88
C GLU A 84 -23.21 -1.25 20.52
#